data_AF-A0A0F9DSZ7-F1
#
_entry.id   AF-A0A0F9DSZ7-F1
#
_cell.length_a   1.000
_cell.length_b   1.000
_cell.length_c   1.000
_cell.angle_alpha   90.00
_cell.angle_beta   90.00
_cell.angle_gamma   90.00
#
_symmetry.space_group_name_H-M   'P 1'
#
loop_
_entity.id
_entity.type
_entity.pdbx_description
1 polymer ?
#
loop_
_entity_poly.entity_id
_entity_poly.type
_entity_poly.pdbx_seq_one_letter_code
_entity_poly.pdbx_strand_id
1 'polypeptide(L)'
;MKKLFLSLMLLAVLMLPVQSWGVGTVTQTIGYTHNFYTITYSWTADVADGSVPATASKWPISGYIVKVITNPGATAPTDNYDITLTNSDGIDVVHGELANRDTSTSEEIVPVPSNNVTVYGGSAVAGIITLNITNNSVNSATGTVTVIFERAGY
;
A
#
# COMPACT_ATOMS: atom_id res chain seq x y z
N MET A 1 -43.83 1.93 35.45
CA MET A 1 -42.41 1.98 35.86
C MET A 1 -41.49 1.09 35.01
N LYS A 2 -41.78 -0.21 34.80
CA LYS A 2 -40.93 -1.11 33.96
C LYS A 2 -40.68 -0.62 32.53
N LYS A 3 -41.70 -0.08 31.85
CA LYS A 3 -41.57 0.46 30.48
C LYS A 3 -40.72 1.73 30.40
N LEU A 4 -40.74 2.55 31.45
CA LEU A 4 -39.93 3.78 31.54
C LEU A 4 -38.46 3.43 31.79
N PHE A 5 -38.21 2.42 32.64
CA PHE A 5 -36.86 1.91 32.93
C PHE A 5 -36.22 1.26 31.71
N LEU A 6 -36.99 0.51 30.92
CA LEU A 6 -36.52 -0.11 29.68
C LEU A 6 -36.18 0.95 28.61
N SER A 7 -36.98 2.01 28.51
CA SER A 7 -36.71 3.13 27.60
C SER A 7 -35.46 3.93 28.01
N LEU A 8 -35.23 4.09 29.32
CA LEU A 8 -34.03 4.77 29.82
C LEU A 8 -32.76 3.94 29.59
N MET A 9 -32.83 2.61 29.75
CA MET A 9 -31.72 1.72 29.39
C MET A 9 -31.44 1.76 27.88
N LEU A 10 -32.46 1.76 27.03
CA LEU A 10 -32.26 1.79 25.57
C LEU A 10 -31.59 3.08 25.12
N LEU A 11 -31.99 4.22 25.71
CA LEU A 11 -31.38 5.53 25.43
C LEU A 11 -29.93 5.61 25.93
N ALA A 12 -29.62 4.98 27.07
CA ALA A 12 -28.25 4.89 27.59
C ALA A 12 -27.34 4.02 26.70
N VAL A 13 -27.87 2.94 26.12
CA VAL A 13 -27.13 2.08 25.17
C VAL A 13 -26.86 2.81 23.84
N LEU A 14 -27.78 3.67 23.39
CA LEU A 14 -27.61 4.50 22.19
C LEU A 14 -26.59 5.64 22.35
N MET A 15 -26.23 6.00 23.59
CA MET A 15 -25.23 7.03 23.90
C MET A 15 -23.84 6.46 24.19
N LEU A 16 -23.65 5.13 24.08
CA LEU A 16 -22.32 4.56 24.19
C LEU A 16 -21.45 5.06 23.02
N PRO A 17 -20.25 5.61 23.28
CA PRO A 17 -19.38 6.07 22.20
C PRO A 17 -19.03 4.87 21.32
N VAL A 18 -19.42 4.94 20.04
CA VAL A 18 -18.96 3.98 19.03
C VAL A 18 -17.46 4.20 18.91
N GLN A 19 -16.67 3.24 19.35
CA GLN A 19 -15.23 3.25 19.15
C GLN A 19 -15.00 3.21 17.63
N SER A 20 -14.53 4.31 17.06
CA SER A 20 -14.05 4.35 15.68
C SER A 20 -12.64 3.76 15.68
N TRP A 21 -12.49 2.54 15.19
CA TRP A 21 -11.19 1.96 14.92
C TRP A 21 -10.67 2.66 13.67
N GLY A 22 -9.68 3.53 13.82
CA GLY A 22 -9.11 4.26 12.71
C GLY A 22 -8.19 3.37 11.89
N VAL A 23 -8.77 2.38 11.19
CA VAL A 23 -8.05 1.48 10.29
C VAL A 23 -7.29 2.32 9.27
N GLY A 24 -6.01 2.00 9.06
CA GLY A 24 -5.22 2.60 8.00
C GLY A 24 -5.95 2.54 6.65
N THR A 25 -5.60 3.42 5.73
CA THR A 25 -6.26 3.49 4.42
C THR A 25 -5.24 3.44 3.29
N VAL A 26 -5.63 2.83 2.18
CA VAL A 26 -4.87 2.87 0.93
C VAL A 26 -5.84 3.16 -0.20
N THR A 27 -5.62 4.27 -0.90
CA THR A 27 -6.38 4.65 -2.08
C THR A 27 -5.55 4.41 -3.34
N GLN A 28 -6.22 4.11 -4.45
CA GLN A 28 -5.57 3.78 -5.71
C GLN A 28 -6.08 4.66 -6.83
N THR A 29 -5.16 5.24 -7.59
CA THR A 29 -5.42 5.91 -8.87
C THR A 29 -4.70 5.19 -10.00
N ILE A 30 -5.27 5.25 -11.20
CA ILE A 30 -4.66 4.72 -12.42
C ILE A 30 -4.39 5.86 -13.39
N GLY A 31 -3.22 5.82 -14.02
CA GLY A 31 -2.80 6.74 -15.06
C GLY A 31 -2.33 5.97 -16.29
N TYR A 32 -2.34 6.65 -17.42
CA TYR A 32 -1.79 6.14 -18.67
C TYR A 32 -1.15 7.29 -19.43
N THR A 33 0.13 7.11 -19.79
CA THR A 33 0.91 8.09 -20.54
C THR A 33 1.76 7.35 -21.58
N HIS A 34 1.50 7.62 -22.86
CA HIS A 34 2.15 6.91 -23.97
C HIS A 34 2.05 5.39 -23.81
N ASN A 35 3.16 4.66 -23.66
CA ASN A 35 3.15 3.19 -23.57
C ASN A 35 3.16 2.69 -22.12
N PHE A 36 3.13 3.60 -21.13
CA PHE A 36 3.22 3.26 -19.73
C PHE A 36 1.89 3.45 -19.01
N TYR A 37 1.56 2.46 -18.19
CA TYR A 37 0.48 2.50 -17.23
C TYR A 37 1.07 2.73 -15.84
N THR A 38 0.32 3.44 -15.02
CA THR A 38 0.73 3.77 -13.66
C THR A 38 -0.38 3.42 -12.69
N ILE A 39 -0.06 2.71 -11.61
CA ILE A 39 -0.92 2.58 -10.44
C ILE A 39 -0.24 3.30 -9.28
N THR A 40 -0.91 4.31 -8.73
CA THR A 40 -0.43 5.01 -7.54
C THR A 40 -1.27 4.61 -6.35
N TYR A 41 -0.60 4.07 -5.33
CA TYR A 41 -1.15 3.81 -4.01
C TYR A 41 -0.83 4.99 -3.10
N SER A 42 -1.84 5.68 -2.59
CA SER A 42 -1.68 6.69 -1.55
C SER A 42 -2.17 6.11 -0.23
N TRP A 43 -1.29 6.02 0.75
CA TRP A 43 -1.55 5.30 1.98
C TRP A 43 -1.47 6.21 3.21
N THR A 44 -2.21 5.83 4.24
CA THR A 44 -2.21 6.44 5.57
C THR A 44 -2.26 5.33 6.61
N ALA A 45 -1.29 5.29 7.51
CA ALA A 45 -1.21 4.32 8.58
C ALA A 45 -2.33 4.53 9.61
N ASP A 46 -2.68 3.45 10.29
CA ASP A 46 -3.65 3.41 11.36
C ASP A 46 -3.26 4.41 12.47
N VAL A 47 -4.27 5.06 13.05
CA VAL A 47 -4.08 6.12 14.05
C VAL A 47 -3.72 5.57 15.44
N ALA A 48 -3.98 4.28 15.69
CA ALA A 48 -3.75 3.60 16.95
C ALA A 48 -2.39 2.88 16.98
N ASP A 49 -2.03 2.17 15.91
CA ASP A 49 -0.82 1.31 15.91
C ASP A 49 0.17 1.53 14.76
N GLY A 50 -0.13 2.42 13.80
CA GLY A 50 0.76 2.69 12.67
C GLY A 50 0.76 1.59 11.60
N SER A 51 -0.12 0.59 11.68
CA SER A 51 -0.23 -0.44 10.63
C SER A 51 -0.84 0.12 9.35
N VAL A 52 -0.50 -0.47 8.21
CA VAL A 52 -1.11 -0.14 6.90
C VAL A 52 -1.76 -1.41 6.37
N PRO A 53 -3.03 -1.38 5.93
CA PRO A 53 -3.68 -2.57 5.41
C PRO A 53 -3.05 -3.02 4.09
N ALA A 54 -2.75 -4.31 3.99
CA ALA A 54 -2.37 -4.95 2.73
C ALA A 54 -3.47 -4.71 1.68
N THR A 55 -3.08 -4.19 0.51
CA THR A 55 -4.04 -3.68 -0.47
C THR A 55 -3.76 -4.25 -1.84
N ALA A 56 -4.67 -5.09 -2.32
CA ALA A 56 -4.68 -5.63 -3.67
C ALA A 56 -4.94 -4.53 -4.70
N SER A 57 -4.24 -4.59 -5.84
CA SER A 57 -4.49 -3.72 -6.98
C SER A 57 -5.95 -3.87 -7.45
N LYS A 58 -6.63 -2.75 -7.73
CA LYS A 58 -8.00 -2.79 -8.26
C LYS A 58 -8.06 -3.36 -9.68
N TRP A 59 -6.97 -3.22 -10.41
CA TRP A 59 -6.82 -3.71 -11.79
C TRP A 59 -5.65 -4.67 -11.88
N PRO A 60 -5.79 -5.76 -12.66
CA PRO A 60 -4.67 -6.66 -12.90
C PRO A 60 -3.57 -5.95 -13.72
N ILE A 61 -2.33 -6.24 -13.37
CA ILE A 61 -1.15 -5.84 -14.12
C ILE A 61 -0.82 -6.99 -15.08
N SER A 62 -0.62 -6.68 -16.36
CA SER A 62 -0.24 -7.66 -17.38
C SER A 62 0.87 -7.08 -18.25
N GLY A 63 2.10 -7.50 -18.00
CA GLY A 63 3.28 -7.00 -18.70
C GLY A 63 4.48 -6.92 -17.77
N TYR A 64 5.22 -5.82 -17.83
CA TYR A 64 6.46 -5.66 -17.09
C TYR A 64 6.41 -4.43 -16.19
N ILE A 65 6.65 -4.60 -14.89
CA ILE A 65 6.91 -3.48 -14.00
C ILE A 65 8.29 -2.94 -14.34
N VAL A 66 8.36 -1.70 -14.81
CA VAL A 66 9.60 -1.08 -15.29
C VAL A 66 10.21 -0.15 -14.26
N LYS A 67 9.40 0.37 -13.33
CA LYS A 67 9.85 1.30 -12.29
C LYS A 67 8.86 1.34 -11.14
N VAL A 68 9.36 1.48 -9.92
CA VAL A 68 8.55 1.80 -8.75
C VAL A 68 9.15 3.02 -8.07
N ILE A 69 8.32 4.01 -7.74
CA ILE A 69 8.72 5.23 -7.04
C ILE A 69 8.03 5.25 -5.67
N THR A 70 8.77 5.54 -4.62
CA THR A 70 8.27 5.66 -3.25
C THR A 70 8.52 7.07 -2.74
N ASN A 71 7.48 7.71 -2.19
CA ASN A 71 7.61 9.02 -1.57
C ASN A 71 6.99 8.99 -0.17
N PRO A 72 7.77 9.19 0.90
CA PRO A 72 7.20 9.43 2.22
C PRO A 72 6.42 10.76 2.21
N GLY A 73 5.32 10.80 2.96
CA GLY A 73 4.48 11.99 3.11
C GLY A 73 4.94 12.91 4.24
N ALA A 74 4.15 13.94 4.52
CA ALA A 74 4.49 14.94 5.53
C ALA A 74 4.58 14.35 6.95
N THR A 75 3.64 13.46 7.32
CA THR A 75 3.81 12.60 8.48
C THR A 75 4.66 11.41 8.04
N ALA A 76 5.95 11.50 8.28
CA ALA A 76 6.93 10.54 7.81
C ALA A 76 6.73 9.15 8.46
N PRO A 77 7.01 8.05 7.72
CA PRO A 77 7.02 6.71 8.28
C PRO A 77 8.22 6.46 9.21
N THR A 78 8.28 5.27 9.82
CA THR A 78 9.49 4.79 10.52
C THR A 78 10.66 4.66 9.53
N ASP A 79 11.85 5.05 9.95
CA ASP A 79 13.06 4.88 9.13
C ASP A 79 13.33 3.40 8.85
N ASN A 80 13.66 3.10 7.60
CA ASN A 80 13.78 1.74 7.08
C ASN A 80 12.47 0.93 7.16
N TYR A 81 11.33 1.56 6.85
CA TYR A 81 10.09 0.82 6.62
C TYR A 81 10.20 0.03 5.30
N ASP A 82 9.47 -1.08 5.20
CA ASP A 82 9.57 -1.98 4.06
C ASP A 82 8.32 -1.92 3.19
N ILE A 83 8.51 -1.99 1.87
CA ILE A 83 7.44 -2.17 0.91
C ILE A 83 7.67 -3.46 0.13
N THR A 84 6.60 -4.22 -0.12
CA THR A 84 6.63 -5.36 -1.06
C THR A 84 5.45 -5.31 -2.02
N LEU A 85 5.61 -5.92 -3.19
CA LEU A 85 4.60 -6.07 -4.22
C LEU A 85 4.38 -7.57 -4.48
N THR A 86 3.43 -8.19 -3.79
CA THR A 86 3.25 -9.64 -3.84
C THR A 86 2.20 -10.08 -4.86
N ASN A 87 2.50 -11.10 -5.67
CA ASN A 87 1.53 -11.73 -6.56
C ASN A 87 0.58 -12.69 -5.80
N SER A 88 -0.30 -13.38 -6.52
CA SER A 88 -1.24 -14.36 -5.94
C SER A 88 -0.58 -15.55 -5.25
N ASP A 89 0.67 -15.85 -5.60
CA ASP A 89 1.46 -16.93 -5.00
C ASP A 89 2.25 -16.46 -3.76
N GLY A 90 2.10 -15.19 -3.37
CA GLY A 90 2.81 -14.59 -2.23
C GLY A 90 4.26 -14.20 -2.53
N ILE A 91 4.68 -14.21 -3.79
CA ILE A 91 6.04 -13.86 -4.21
C ILE A 91 6.14 -12.35 -4.40
N ASP A 92 7.14 -11.72 -3.79
CA ASP A 92 7.48 -10.32 -4.06
C ASP A 92 8.09 -10.19 -5.47
N VAL A 93 7.33 -9.55 -6.36
CA VAL A 93 7.68 -9.44 -7.78
C VAL A 93 8.82 -8.46 -8.04
N VAL A 94 9.21 -7.67 -7.05
CA VAL A 94 10.40 -6.80 -7.13
C VAL A 94 11.55 -7.30 -6.28
N HIS A 95 11.49 -8.55 -5.79
CA HIS A 95 12.60 -9.27 -5.15
C HIS A 95 13.29 -8.55 -3.98
N GLY A 96 12.54 -7.81 -3.18
CA GLY A 96 13.05 -7.11 -1.99
C GLY A 96 13.71 -5.76 -2.28
N GLU A 97 13.73 -5.31 -3.53
CA GLU A 97 14.32 -4.01 -3.91
C GLU A 97 13.61 -2.81 -3.27
N LEU A 98 12.42 -3.02 -2.69
CA LEU A 98 11.62 -2.02 -1.99
C LEU A 98 11.78 -2.03 -0.45
N ALA A 99 12.76 -2.77 0.09
CA ALA A 99 13.07 -2.79 1.53
C ALA A 99 13.84 -1.54 2.00
N ASN A 100 13.74 -1.19 3.28
CA ASN A 100 14.47 -0.09 3.91
C ASN A 100 14.28 1.28 3.21
N ARG A 101 13.04 1.74 3.10
CA ARG A 101 12.72 3.06 2.54
C ARG A 101 13.00 4.19 3.53
N ASP A 102 13.38 5.34 2.98
CA ASP A 102 13.73 6.53 3.74
C ASP A 102 12.50 7.34 4.19
N THR A 103 12.65 8.07 5.29
CA THR A 103 11.59 8.89 5.91
C THR A 103 11.36 10.25 5.24
N SER A 104 12.29 10.71 4.42
CA SER A 104 12.34 12.10 3.94
C SER A 104 12.62 12.25 2.45
N THR A 105 13.20 11.23 1.82
CA THR A 105 13.63 11.26 0.42
C THR A 105 12.74 10.41 -0.46
N SER A 106 12.45 10.94 -1.65
CA SER A 106 11.87 10.15 -2.73
C SER A 106 12.90 9.17 -3.24
N GLU A 107 12.49 7.91 -3.39
CA GLU A 107 13.34 6.84 -3.89
C GLU A 107 12.68 6.17 -5.09
N GLU A 108 13.49 5.57 -5.95
CA GLU A 108 12.99 4.76 -7.06
C GLU A 108 13.84 3.51 -7.26
N ILE A 109 13.21 2.47 -7.79
CA ILE A 109 13.89 1.27 -8.26
C ILE A 109 13.46 0.94 -9.68
N VAL A 110 14.36 0.27 -10.39
CA VAL A 110 14.04 -0.48 -11.61
C VAL A 110 14.12 -1.95 -11.22
N PRO A 111 13.03 -2.73 -11.32
CA PRO A 111 13.08 -4.13 -10.93
C PRO A 111 14.15 -4.91 -11.69
N VAL A 112 14.76 -5.87 -11.00
CA VAL A 112 15.59 -6.90 -11.61
C VAL A 112 14.73 -8.14 -11.84
N PRO A 113 14.96 -8.93 -12.91
CA PRO A 113 14.12 -10.09 -13.24
C PRO A 113 14.34 -11.30 -12.32
N SER A 114 15.41 -11.29 -11.51
CA SER A 114 15.63 -12.28 -10.45
C SER A 114 16.60 -11.75 -9.40
N ASN A 115 16.62 -12.39 -8.23
CA ASN A 115 17.65 -12.15 -7.22
C ASN A 115 19.05 -12.40 -7.82
N ASN A 116 20.02 -11.54 -7.50
CA ASN A 116 21.42 -11.62 -7.95
C ASN A 116 21.68 -11.42 -9.45
N VAL A 117 20.76 -10.82 -10.21
CA VAL A 117 21.00 -10.43 -11.61
C VAL A 117 21.11 -8.91 -11.71
N THR A 118 22.26 -8.42 -12.19
CA THR A 118 22.52 -6.98 -12.43
C THR A 118 21.94 -6.48 -13.76
N VAL A 119 21.18 -7.32 -14.47
CA VAL A 119 20.49 -6.93 -15.69
C VAL A 119 19.16 -6.32 -15.29
N TYR A 120 19.11 -4.98 -15.29
CA TYR A 120 17.85 -4.26 -15.17
C TYR A 120 16.96 -4.58 -16.37
N GLY A 121 15.78 -5.11 -16.09
CA GLY A 121 14.78 -5.52 -17.05
C GLY A 121 13.50 -5.73 -16.29
N GLY A 122 12.39 -5.14 -16.74
CA GLY A 122 11.18 -5.08 -15.93
C GLY A 122 10.73 -6.44 -15.41
N SER A 123 10.10 -6.46 -14.24
CA SER A 123 9.61 -7.70 -13.65
C SER A 123 8.32 -8.13 -14.35
N ALA A 124 8.32 -9.34 -14.91
CA ALA A 124 7.14 -9.89 -15.58
C ALA A 124 6.04 -10.17 -14.56
N VAL A 125 4.87 -9.59 -14.78
CA VAL A 125 3.71 -9.73 -13.90
C VAL A 125 2.46 -10.01 -14.72
N ALA A 126 1.68 -10.98 -14.25
CA ALA A 126 0.35 -11.28 -14.76
C ALA A 126 -0.61 -11.49 -13.59
N GLY A 127 -1.53 -10.55 -13.39
CA GLY A 127 -2.58 -10.63 -12.39
C GLY A 127 -2.59 -9.49 -11.37
N ILE A 128 -3.26 -9.74 -10.26
CA ILE A 128 -3.39 -8.78 -9.15
C ILE A 128 -2.11 -8.77 -8.33
N ILE A 129 -1.62 -7.58 -8.02
CA ILE A 129 -0.48 -7.38 -7.12
C ILE A 129 -0.97 -6.75 -5.84
N THR A 130 -0.50 -7.23 -4.70
CA THR A 130 -0.83 -6.69 -3.38
C THR A 130 0.31 -5.84 -2.87
N LEU A 131 0.02 -4.58 -2.56
CA LEU A 131 0.93 -3.71 -1.83
C LEU A 131 0.91 -4.10 -0.35
N ASN A 132 2.09 -4.35 0.22
CA ASN A 132 2.26 -4.47 1.65
C ASN A 132 3.24 -3.41 2.12
N ILE A 133 2.93 -2.77 3.25
CA ILE A 133 3.83 -1.84 3.95
C ILE A 133 4.01 -2.37 5.36
N THR A 134 5.25 -2.64 5.73
CA THR A 134 5.60 -3.22 7.03
C THR A 134 6.68 -2.40 7.71
N ASN A 135 6.94 -2.71 8.98
CA ASN A 135 7.94 -2.03 9.80
C ASN A 135 7.69 -0.53 10.02
N ASN A 136 6.47 -0.04 9.75
CA ASN A 136 6.02 1.27 10.21
C ASN A 136 5.40 1.16 11.61
N SER A 137 5.76 2.09 12.48
CA SER A 137 5.24 2.25 13.85
C SER A 137 4.80 3.68 14.14
N VAL A 138 4.83 4.56 13.13
CA VAL A 138 4.35 5.94 13.23
C VAL A 138 2.87 5.99 12.90
N ASN A 139 2.06 6.36 13.88
CA ASN A 139 0.61 6.52 13.73
C ASN A 139 0.30 7.61 12.71
N SER A 140 -0.68 7.37 11.84
CA SER A 140 -1.07 8.32 10.78
C SER A 140 0.07 8.71 9.82
N ALA A 141 1.16 7.92 9.75
CA ALA A 141 2.17 8.10 8.71
C ALA A 141 1.54 8.02 7.32
N THR A 142 2.11 8.75 6.37
CA THR A 142 1.58 8.86 5.02
C THR A 142 2.66 8.60 3.99
N GLY A 143 2.26 8.17 2.80
CA GLY A 143 3.18 8.06 1.68
C GLY A 143 2.48 7.67 0.39
N THR A 144 3.27 7.58 -0.67
CA THR A 144 2.82 7.12 -1.98
C THR A 144 3.77 6.06 -2.53
N VAL A 145 3.20 5.06 -3.21
CA VAL A 145 3.92 4.06 -3.99
C VAL A 145 3.36 4.09 -5.40
N THR A 146 4.19 4.41 -6.37
CA THR A 146 3.80 4.53 -7.78
C THR A 146 4.47 3.42 -8.57
N VAL A 147 3.65 2.48 -9.05
CA VAL A 147 4.09 1.34 -9.87
C VAL A 147 3.87 1.70 -11.33
N ILE A 148 4.95 1.73 -12.11
CA ILE A 148 4.93 2.02 -13.55
C ILE A 148 5.19 0.71 -14.29
N PHE A 149 4.32 0.38 -15.23
CA PHE A 149 4.42 -0.83 -16.01
C PHE A 149 4.07 -0.60 -17.48
N GLU A 150 4.68 -1.39 -18.35
CA GLU A 150 4.30 -1.48 -19.76
C GLU A 150 3.50 -2.76 -20.00
N ARG A 151 2.59 -2.73 -20.97
CA ARG A 151 1.84 -3.93 -21.35
C ARG A 151 2.74 -4.85 -22.18
N ALA A 152 2.66 -6.16 -21.95
CA ALA A 152 3.22 -7.11 -22.89
C ALA A 152 2.53 -6.92 -24.26
N GLY A 153 3.32 -6.54 -25.27
CA GLY A 153 2.86 -6.49 -26.66
C GLY A 153 2.54 -7.91 -27.14
N TYR A 154 1.42 -8.06 -27.84
CA TYR A 154 1.15 -9.24 -28.65
C TYR A 154 1.74 -9.06 -30.04
#